data_AF-A0A921QWG8-F1
#
_entry.id   AF-A0A921QWG8-F1
#
_cell.length_a   1.000
_cell.length_b   1.000
_cell.length_c   1.000
_cell.angle_alpha   90.00
_cell.angle_beta   90.00
_cell.angle_gamma   90.00
#
_symmetry.space_group_name_H-M   'P 1'
#
loop_
_entity.id
_entity.type
_entity.pdbx_description
1 polymer ?
#
loop_
_entity_poly.entity_id
_entity_poly.type
_entity_poly.pdbx_seq_one_letter_code
_entity_poly.pdbx_strand_id
1 'polypeptide(L)'
;MNAELWVQSPRLLKRKINFLRYNKRVAEGQWAVMDVSVDGILGPPAGSRTTDAAVIANNTTGCRLLPSGCLIEDMGKGNGYCKITWVVHAEYDETMVPT
;
A
#
# COMPACT_ATOMS: atom_id res chain seq x y z
N MET A 1 -7.99 3.61 4.27
CA MET A 1 -7.24 3.03 5.40
C MET A 1 -5.93 3.81 5.53
N ASN A 2 -5.48 4.10 6.75
CA ASN A 2 -4.16 4.68 7.02
C ASN A 2 -3.24 3.55 7.51
N ALA A 3 -2.02 3.45 6.99
CA ALA A 3 -1.01 2.55 7.54
C ALA A 3 0.39 3.17 7.51
N GLU A 4 1.28 2.59 8.31
CA GLU A 4 2.71 2.86 8.30
C GLU A 4 3.44 1.70 7.62
N LEU A 5 4.24 1.99 6.60
CA LEU A 5 5.09 0.99 5.96
C LEU A 5 6.44 0.94 6.67
N TRP A 6 6.77 -0.23 7.22
CA TRP A 6 8.06 -0.52 7.84
C TRP A 6 8.88 -1.38 6.89
N VAL A 7 9.92 -0.79 6.31
CA VAL A 7 10.98 -1.55 5.62
C VAL A 7 12.15 -1.65 6.60
N GLN A 8 12.69 -2.85 6.80
CA GLN A 8 13.89 -3.03 7.63
C GLN A 8 15.10 -2.47 6.88
N SER A 9 15.28 -1.15 6.95
CA SER A 9 16.54 -0.49 6.60
C SER A 9 17.00 0.36 7.79
N PRO A 10 18.31 0.56 7.99
CA PRO A 10 18.84 1.14 9.22
C PRO A 10 18.47 2.62 9.46
N ARG A 11 17.83 3.31 8.50
CA ARG A 11 17.76 4.79 8.47
C ARG A 11 16.39 5.37 8.09
N LEU A 12 15.30 4.62 8.25
CA LEU A 12 13.99 5.06 7.80
C LEU A 12 13.26 6.01 8.77
N LEU A 13 12.80 7.14 8.22
CA LEU A 13 11.66 7.91 8.73
C LEU A 13 10.38 7.08 8.54
N LYS A 14 9.45 7.12 9.51
CA LYS A 14 8.15 6.46 9.40
C LYS A 14 7.37 7.00 8.20
N ARG A 15 7.03 6.13 7.25
CA ARG A 15 6.29 6.50 6.03
C ARG A 15 4.80 6.19 6.17
N LYS A 16 3.97 7.23 6.23
CA LYS A 16 2.51 7.15 6.23
C LYS A 16 1.97 6.99 4.81
N ILE A 17 1.10 6.01 4.63
CA ILE A 17 0.45 5.71 3.36
C ILE A 17 -1.07 5.69 3.54
N ASN A 18 -1.76 6.39 2.63
CA ASN A 18 -3.21 6.38 2.48
C ASN A 18 -3.60 5.47 1.31
N PHE A 19 -4.37 4.41 1.59
CA PHE A 19 -4.77 3.45 0.56
C PHE A 19 -6.23 3.01 0.69
N LEU A 20 -6.78 2.58 -0.44
CA LEU A 20 -8.05 1.87 -0.53
C LEU A 20 -7.78 0.36 -0.42
N ARG A 21 -8.62 -0.33 0.35
CA ARG A 21 -8.60 -1.78 0.47
C ARG A 21 -9.92 -2.34 -0.06
N TYR A 22 -9.83 -3.25 -1.02
CA TYR A 22 -10.96 -4.03 -1.53
C TYR A 22 -10.77 -5.50 -1.17
N ASN A 23 -11.85 -6.18 -0.82
CA ASN A 23 -11.84 -7.61 -0.55
C ASN A 23 -12.92 -8.31 -1.39
N LYS A 24 -12.59 -9.50 -1.89
CA LYS A 24 -13.50 -10.31 -2.69
C LYS A 24 -13.20 -11.79 -2.50
N ARG A 25 -14.25 -12.58 -2.30
CA ARG A 25 -14.16 -14.04 -2.41
C ARG A 25 -13.93 -14.41 -3.88
N VAL A 26 -12.76 -14.96 -4.18
CA VAL A 26 -12.35 -15.31 -5.56
C VAL A 26 -12.70 -16.75 -5.92
N ALA A 27 -12.77 -17.63 -4.93
CA ALA A 27 -13.28 -18.99 -5.02
C ALA A 27 -13.77 -19.47 -3.65
N GLU A 28 -14.36 -20.66 -3.58
CA GLU A 28 -14.66 -21.28 -2.29
C GLU A 28 -13.38 -21.44 -1.46
N GLY A 29 -13.41 -21.03 -0.20
CA GLY A 29 -12.23 -21.03 0.67
C GLY A 29 -11.13 -20.02 0.31
N GLN A 30 -11.30 -19.17 -0.71
CA GLN A 30 -10.27 -18.22 -1.15
C GLN A 30 -10.77 -16.76 -1.20
N TRP A 31 -10.00 -15.87 -0.59
CA TRP A 31 -10.26 -14.42 -0.58
C TRP A 31 -9.05 -13.64 -1.08
N ALA A 32 -9.30 -12.71 -2.00
CA ALA A 32 -8.32 -11.72 -2.39
C ALA A 32 -8.58 -10.41 -1.63
N VAL A 33 -7.52 -9.85 -1.07
CA VAL A 33 -7.47 -8.51 -0.49
C VAL A 33 -6.52 -7.70 -1.35
N MET A 34 -6.98 -6.57 -1.87
CA MET A 34 -6.22 -5.70 -2.76
C MET A 34 -6.13 -4.30 -2.16
N ASP A 35 -4.92 -3.76 -2.16
CA ASP A 35 -4.55 -2.45 -1.66
C ASP A 35 -3.95 -1.59 -2.78
N VAL A 36 -4.36 -0.33 -2.86
CA VAL A 36 -3.80 0.66 -3.79
C VAL A 36 -3.86 2.05 -3.16
N SER A 37 -2.79 2.82 -3.27
CA SER A 37 -2.77 4.16 -2.69
C SER A 37 -3.69 5.15 -3.41
N VAL A 38 -4.25 6.09 -2.65
CA VAL A 38 -5.25 7.06 -3.12
C VAL A 38 -4.66 8.05 -4.14
N ASP A 39 -3.42 8.47 -3.91
CA ASP A 39 -2.62 9.31 -4.81
C ASP A 39 -2.33 8.62 -6.15
N GLY A 40 -2.13 7.30 -6.15
CA GLY A 40 -2.00 6.49 -7.36
C GLY A 40 -3.27 6.40 -8.23
N ILE A 41 -4.44 6.71 -7.66
CA ILE A 41 -5.74 6.69 -8.36
C ILE A 41 -6.09 8.07 -8.92
N LEU A 42 -5.82 9.14 -8.16
CA LEU A 42 -6.22 10.50 -8.53
C LEU A 42 -5.22 11.19 -9.48
N GLY A 43 -4.04 10.61 -9.69
CA GLY A 43 -2.93 11.28 -10.38
C GLY A 43 -2.49 12.56 -9.64
N PRO A 44 -1.48 13.28 -10.14
CA PRO A 44 -1.24 14.64 -9.68
C PRO A 44 -2.54 15.44 -9.90
N PRO A 45 -3.00 16.25 -8.92
CA PRO A 45 -4.31 16.87 -8.98
C PRO A 45 -4.48 17.69 -10.26
N ALA A 46 -5.34 17.20 -11.15
CA ALA A 46 -5.72 17.89 -12.37
C ALA A 46 -6.40 19.22 -11.98
N GLY A 47 -5.65 20.31 -12.04
CA GLY A 47 -6.17 21.66 -11.80
C GLY A 47 -5.43 22.49 -10.75
N SER A 48 -4.45 21.95 -10.03
CA SER A 48 -3.62 22.78 -9.14
C SER A 48 -2.60 23.58 -9.96
N ARG A 49 -3.01 24.76 -10.43
CA ARG A 49 -2.13 25.80 -10.97
C ARG A 49 -1.26 26.47 -9.90
N THR A 50 -1.24 25.95 -8.67
CA THR A 50 -0.28 26.33 -7.64
C THR A 50 0.74 25.21 -7.48
N THR A 51 1.96 25.53 -7.87
CA THR A 51 3.20 24.76 -7.73
C THR A 51 3.67 24.70 -6.28
N ASP A 52 2.79 24.34 -5.34
CA ASP A 52 3.22 24.09 -3.97
C ASP A 52 3.40 22.58 -3.81
N ALA A 53 4.56 22.09 -4.28
CA ALA A 53 5.05 20.73 -4.02
C ALA A 53 4.98 20.37 -2.53
N ALA A 54 4.97 21.37 -1.64
CA ALA A 54 4.73 21.23 -0.21
C ALA A 54 3.36 20.59 0.11
N VAL A 55 2.26 20.94 -0.56
CA VAL A 55 0.93 20.41 -0.19
C VAL A 55 0.77 18.91 -0.53
N ILE A 56 1.41 18.46 -1.62
CA ILE A 56 1.45 17.03 -1.99
C ILE A 56 2.43 16.26 -1.07
N ALA A 57 3.56 16.88 -0.70
CA ALA A 57 4.51 16.34 0.26
C ALA A 57 3.93 16.24 1.69
N ASN A 58 2.95 17.07 2.04
CA ASN A 58 2.35 17.09 3.38
C ASN A 58 1.39 15.91 3.65
N ASN A 59 0.94 15.19 2.62
CA ASN A 59 -0.01 14.09 2.77
C ASN A 59 0.50 12.74 2.24
N THR A 60 1.67 12.71 1.60
CA THR A 60 2.35 11.51 1.14
C THR A 60 3.81 11.57 1.57
N THR A 61 4.28 10.56 2.30
CA THR A 61 5.65 10.51 2.83
C THR A 61 6.70 10.15 1.76
N GLY A 62 6.47 10.60 0.53
CA GLY A 62 7.23 10.17 -0.64
C GLY A 62 7.14 8.66 -0.87
N CYS A 63 6.06 7.98 -0.46
CA CYS A 63 5.87 6.55 -0.67
C CYS A 63 4.40 6.21 -0.93
N ARG A 64 4.17 5.30 -1.87
CA ARG A 64 2.84 4.85 -2.27
C ARG A 64 2.82 3.34 -2.55
N LEU A 65 1.67 2.72 -2.30
CA LEU A 65 1.37 1.35 -2.72
C LEU A 65 0.82 1.37 -4.15
N LEU A 66 1.50 0.64 -5.02
CA LEU A 66 0.94 0.12 -6.27
C LEU A 66 0.02 -1.07 -5.96
N PRO A 67 -0.69 -1.66 -6.94
CA PRO A 67 -1.52 -2.83 -6.70
C PRO A 67 -0.80 -3.90 -5.88
N SER A 68 -1.22 -4.02 -4.63
CA SER A 68 -0.61 -4.84 -3.57
C SER A 68 -1.72 -5.60 -2.84
N GLY A 69 -1.37 -6.49 -1.91
CA GLY A 69 -2.33 -7.09 -1.00
C GLY A 69 -2.01 -8.56 -0.70
N CYS A 70 -3.04 -9.37 -0.48
CA CYS A 70 -2.84 -10.78 -0.18
C CYS A 70 -3.95 -11.69 -0.70
N LEU A 71 -3.57 -12.94 -0.95
CA LEU A 71 -4.48 -14.06 -1.15
C LEU A 71 -4.54 -14.87 0.15
N ILE A 72 -5.75 -15.07 0.65
CA ILE A 72 -6.03 -15.91 1.82
C ILE A 72 -6.67 -17.19 1.31
N GLU A 73 -6.06 -18.33 1.60
CA GLU A 73 -6.50 -19.66 1.17
C GLU A 73 -6.77 -20.53 2.39
N ASP A 74 -8.00 -20.98 2.58
CA ASP A 74 -8.33 -22.04 3.53
C ASP A 74 -7.64 -23.33 3.09
N MET A 75 -6.93 -23.97 4.01
CA MET A 75 -6.18 -25.19 3.73
C MET A 75 -7.07 -26.44 3.73
N GLY A 76 -8.36 -26.34 4.04
CA GLY A 76 -9.39 -27.37 3.78
C GLY A 76 -9.23 -28.68 4.56
N LYS A 77 -8.23 -28.80 5.44
CA LYS A 77 -7.91 -30.02 6.21
C LYS A 77 -8.65 -30.09 7.56
N GLY A 78 -9.68 -29.28 7.78
CA GLY A 78 -10.45 -29.24 9.04
C GLY A 78 -9.65 -28.75 10.26
N ASN A 79 -8.45 -28.23 10.04
CA ASN A 79 -7.53 -27.80 11.10
C ASN A 79 -7.66 -26.30 11.46
N GLY A 80 -8.51 -25.55 10.73
CA GLY A 80 -8.78 -24.13 10.98
C GLY A 80 -7.64 -23.18 10.57
N TYR A 81 -6.63 -23.68 9.85
CA TYR A 81 -5.51 -22.84 9.38
C TYR A 81 -5.75 -22.35 7.96
N CYS A 82 -5.24 -21.15 7.67
CA CYS A 82 -5.17 -20.61 6.32
C CYS A 82 -3.72 -20.35 5.92
N LYS A 83 -3.47 -20.41 4.61
CA LYS A 83 -2.24 -19.91 4.00
C LYS A 83 -2.49 -18.49 3.51
N ILE A 84 -1.59 -17.57 3.85
CA ILE A 84 -1.63 -16.19 3.38
C ILE A 84 -0.44 -15.95 2.47
N THR A 85 -0.70 -15.60 1.21
CA THR A 85 0.33 -15.16 0.27
C THR A 85 0.24 -13.65 0.12
N TRP A 86 1.26 -12.93 0.57
CA TRP A 86 1.27 -11.47 0.57
C TRP A 86 2.21 -10.91 -0.50
N VAL A 87 1.76 -9.92 -1.25
CA VAL A 87 2.54 -9.22 -2.28
C VAL A 87 2.52 -7.72 -1.97
N VAL A 88 3.70 -7.13 -1.82
CA VAL A 88 3.86 -5.67 -1.71
C VAL A 88 4.53 -5.17 -2.97
N HIS A 89 3.85 -4.25 -3.66
CA HIS A 89 4.42 -3.45 -4.71
C HIS A 89 4.33 -1.98 -4.28
N ALA A 90 5.47 -1.37 -3.98
CA ALA A 90 5.53 -0.01 -3.45
C ALA A 90 6.64 0.77 -4.15
N GLU A 91 6.39 2.07 -4.31
CA GLU A 91 7.39 3.03 -4.77
C GLU A 91 7.71 3.97 -3.62
N TYR A 92 8.94 4.48 -3.59
CA TYR A 92 9.36 5.53 -2.68
C TYR A 92 10.33 6.50 -3.35
N ASP A 93 10.38 7.73 -2.84
CA ASP A 93 11.34 8.75 -3.24
C ASP A 93 12.71 8.44 -2.64
N GLU A 94 13.66 8.06 -3.50
CA GLU A 94 15.03 7.72 -3.11
C GLU A 94 15.78 8.91 -2.50
N THR A 95 15.40 10.16 -2.85
CA THR A 95 16.04 11.36 -2.29
C THR A 95 15.76 11.53 -0.80
N MET A 96 14.70 10.87 -0.28
CA MET A 96 14.36 10.84 1.14
C MET A 96 15.08 9.72 1.91
N VAL A 97 15.93 8.93 1.25
CA VAL A 97 16.77 7.92 1.92
C VAL A 97 18.06 8.60 2.39
N PRO A 98 18.34 8.64 3.71
CA PRO A 98 19.58 9.23 4.20
C PRO A 98 20.80 8.45 3.71
N THR A 99 21.66 9.09 2.90
CA THR A 99 22.99 8.60 2.49
C THR A 99 23.93 8.43 3.66
#